data_AF-K2EB05-F1
#
_entry.id   AF-K2EB05-F1
#
_cell.length_a   1.000
_cell.length_b   1.000
_cell.length_c   1.000
_cell.angle_alpha   90.00
_cell.angle_beta   90.00
_cell.angle_gamma   90.00
#
_symmetry.space_group_name_H-M   'P 1'
#
loop_
_entity.id
_entity.type
_entity.pdbx_description
1 polymer ?
#
loop_
_entity_poly.entity_id
_entity_poly.type
_entity_poly.pdbx_seq_one_letter_code
_entity_poly.pdbx_strand_id
1 'polypeptide(L)'
;MYKKIKQTQLSRWKMAQLITEWCYATPAAVCARKLNLSRTTVQLWYGRIREKILQLPPPPLFTGAVEVDESYFGKKPFGMKGTGMVGKVPFFGIRSRETGLVWVTTMDVEPRQETIIPIIQNMVSPGATIYSDGFGAYAPL
;
A
#
# COMPACT_ATOMS: atom_id res chain seq x y z
N MET A 1 -7.29 -4.01 34.90
CA MET A 1 -8.50 -4.38 34.14
C MET A 1 -8.55 -3.55 32.85
N TYR A 2 -8.30 -4.16 31.69
CA TYR A 2 -8.22 -3.42 30.42
C TYR A 2 -9.62 -2.97 29.96
N LYS A 3 -9.83 -1.66 29.80
CA LYS A 3 -11.09 -1.10 29.28
C LYS A 3 -11.36 -1.65 27.87
N LYS A 4 -12.58 -2.16 27.63
CA LYS A 4 -13.06 -2.55 26.29
C LYS A 4 -13.19 -1.31 25.42
N ILE A 5 -12.90 -1.45 24.14
CA ILE A 5 -13.20 -0.41 23.16
C ILE A 5 -14.72 -0.43 22.94
N LYS A 6 -15.38 0.74 22.96
CA LYS A 6 -16.84 0.85 22.75
C LYS A 6 -17.21 0.08 21.46
N GLN A 7 -18.29 -0.71 21.51
CA GLN A 7 -18.78 -1.57 20.42
C GLN A 7 -17.95 -2.84 20.11
N THR A 8 -16.98 -3.20 20.95
CA THR A 8 -16.20 -4.44 20.77
C THR A 8 -16.04 -5.20 22.07
N GLN A 9 -15.93 -6.53 21.99
CA GLN A 9 -15.57 -7.36 23.15
C GLN A 9 -14.05 -7.44 23.37
N LEU A 10 -13.24 -6.77 22.54
CA LEU A 10 -11.78 -6.80 22.64
C LEU A 10 -11.27 -5.79 23.67
N SER A 11 -10.32 -6.22 24.48
CA SER A 11 -9.54 -5.32 25.32
C SER A 11 -8.60 -4.48 24.47
N ARG A 12 -8.22 -3.28 24.95
CA ARG A 12 -7.20 -2.45 24.30
C ARG A 12 -5.90 -3.21 24.02
N TRP A 13 -5.46 -4.05 24.95
CA TRP A 13 -4.26 -4.88 24.76
C TRP A 13 -4.42 -5.85 23.58
N LYS A 14 -5.55 -6.58 23.50
CA LYS A 14 -5.80 -7.50 22.38
C LYS A 14 -5.88 -6.74 21.05
N MET A 15 -6.45 -5.54 21.05
CA MET A 15 -6.49 -4.71 19.84
C MET A 15 -5.08 -4.29 19.41
N ALA A 16 -4.25 -3.82 20.34
CA ALA A 16 -2.87 -3.44 20.05
C ALA A 16 -2.09 -4.63 19.46
N GLN A 17 -2.21 -5.81 20.08
CA GLN A 17 -1.59 -7.03 19.57
C GLN A 17 -2.12 -7.42 18.18
N LEU A 18 -3.42 -7.28 17.92
CA LEU A 18 -4.00 -7.56 16.61
C LEU A 18 -3.41 -6.65 15.53
N ILE A 19 -3.24 -5.36 15.83
CA ILE A 19 -2.60 -4.40 14.92
C ILE A 19 -1.13 -4.80 14.69
N THR A 20 -0.39 -5.14 15.75
CA THR A 20 1.00 -5.60 15.64
C THR A 20 1.11 -6.84 14.74
N GLU A 21 0.27 -7.85 14.96
CA GLU A 21 0.24 -9.06 14.15
C GLU A 21 -0.14 -8.78 12.68
N TRP A 22 -1.01 -7.79 12.45
CA TRP A 22 -1.34 -7.31 11.11
C TRP A 22 -0.14 -6.64 10.43
N CYS A 23 0.60 -5.78 11.14
CA CYS A 23 1.82 -5.13 10.62
C CYS A 23 2.90 -6.15 10.24
N TYR A 24 3.03 -7.24 10.99
CA TYR A 24 3.93 -8.36 10.66
C TYR A 24 3.36 -9.32 9.60
N ALA A 25 2.26 -8.95 8.94
CA ALA A 25 1.58 -9.77 7.94
C ALA A 25 1.25 -11.20 8.44
N THR A 26 1.03 -11.37 9.75
CA THR A 26 0.79 -12.70 10.32
C THR A 26 -0.56 -13.24 9.82
N PRO A 27 -0.62 -14.48 9.30
CA PRO A 27 -1.87 -15.05 8.82
C PRO A 27 -2.97 -15.04 9.89
N ALA A 28 -4.20 -14.73 9.50
CA ALA A 28 -5.32 -14.59 10.44
C ALA A 28 -5.54 -15.84 11.32
N ALA A 29 -5.28 -17.04 10.77
CA ALA A 29 -5.36 -18.29 11.53
C ALA A 29 -4.28 -18.38 12.63
N VAL A 30 -3.07 -17.89 12.38
CA VAL A 30 -1.96 -17.87 13.36
C VAL A 30 -2.26 -16.84 14.44
N CYS A 31 -2.64 -15.62 14.04
CA CYS A 31 -3.01 -14.54 14.96
C CYS A 31 -4.20 -14.93 15.86
N ALA A 32 -5.21 -15.62 15.31
CA ALA A 32 -6.34 -16.14 16.07
C ALA A 32 -5.91 -17.10 17.19
N ARG A 33 -4.97 -18.02 16.90
CA ARG A 33 -4.40 -18.91 17.92
C ARG A 33 -3.58 -18.14 18.96
N LYS A 34 -2.71 -17.23 18.53
CA LYS A 34 -1.88 -16.41 19.43
C LYS A 34 -2.71 -15.58 20.43
N LEU A 35 -3.81 -14.98 19.97
CA LEU A 35 -4.60 -14.05 20.78
C LEU A 35 -5.84 -14.69 21.44
N ASN A 36 -6.00 -16.00 21.25
CA ASN A 36 -7.18 -16.76 21.66
C ASN A 36 -8.48 -16.05 21.23
N LEU A 37 -8.64 -15.92 19.91
CA LEU A 37 -9.78 -15.29 19.23
C LEU A 37 -10.31 -16.22 18.14
N SER A 38 -11.56 -16.01 17.71
CA SER A 38 -12.06 -16.70 16.53
C SER A 38 -11.34 -16.19 15.26
N ARG A 39 -11.11 -17.09 14.29
CA ARG A 39 -10.54 -16.71 12.98
C ARG A 39 -11.36 -15.61 12.31
N THR A 40 -12.68 -15.71 12.37
CA THR A 40 -13.62 -14.73 11.80
C THR A 40 -13.45 -13.35 12.43
N THR A 41 -13.22 -13.28 13.74
CA THR A 41 -12.93 -12.01 14.44
C THR A 41 -11.64 -11.39 13.91
N VAL A 42 -10.57 -12.15 13.76
CA VAL A 42 -9.29 -11.61 13.24
C VAL A 42 -9.44 -11.15 11.79
N GLN A 43 -10.12 -11.94 10.95
CA GLN A 43 -10.40 -11.57 9.55
C GLN A 43 -11.21 -10.26 9.45
N LEU A 44 -12.26 -10.11 10.27
CA LEU A 44 -13.04 -8.88 10.35
C LEU A 44 -12.16 -7.68 10.68
N TRP A 45 -11.32 -7.78 11.71
CA TRP A 45 -10.45 -6.66 12.10
C TRP A 45 -9.35 -6.37 11.09
N TYR A 46 -8.74 -7.39 10.49
CA TYR A 46 -7.81 -7.19 9.38
C TYR A 46 -8.47 -6.51 8.19
N GLY A 47 -9.73 -6.81 7.88
CA GLY A 47 -10.52 -6.12 6.87
C GLY A 47 -10.71 -4.64 7.22
N ARG A 48 -11.18 -4.36 8.44
CA ARG A 48 -11.37 -2.98 8.94
C ARG A 48 -10.09 -2.15 8.93
N ILE A 49 -8.94 -2.76 9.24
CA ILE A 49 -7.65 -2.06 9.17
C ILE A 49 -7.36 -1.65 7.72
N ARG A 50 -7.56 -2.55 6.74
CA ARG A 50 -7.37 -2.23 5.31
C ARG A 50 -8.30 -1.11 4.85
N GLU A 51 -9.58 -1.18 5.20
CA GLU A 51 -10.56 -0.12 4.88
C GLU A 51 -10.14 1.23 5.47
N LYS A 52 -9.61 1.24 6.69
CA LYS A 52 -9.16 2.48 7.33
C LYS A 52 -7.89 3.05 6.73
N ILE A 53 -6.97 2.21 6.26
CA ILE A 53 -5.77 2.66 5.55
C ILE A 53 -6.13 3.40 4.26
N LEU A 54 -7.14 2.91 3.52
CA LEU A 54 -7.66 3.58 2.33
C LEU A 54 -8.27 4.96 2.60
N GLN A 55 -8.63 5.25 3.86
CA GLN A 55 -9.19 6.53 4.28
C GLN A 55 -8.15 7.47 4.90
N LEU A 56 -6.89 7.05 5.00
CA LEU A 56 -5.82 7.92 5.50
C LEU A 56 -5.55 9.03 4.49
N PRO A 57 -5.27 10.26 4.96
CA PRO A 57 -4.84 11.32 4.06
C PRO A 57 -3.52 10.95 3.38
N PRO A 58 -3.25 11.50 2.18
CA PRO A 58 -1.94 11.33 1.55
C PRO A 58 -0.85 11.89 2.48
N PRO A 59 0.39 11.36 2.40
CA PRO A 59 1.51 11.91 3.13
C PRO A 59 1.80 13.36 2.69
N PRO A 60 2.61 14.11 3.47
CA PRO A 60 3.22 15.33 2.97
C PRO A 60 3.97 15.11 1.66
N LEU A 61 4.21 16.20 0.91
CA LEU A 61 4.97 16.12 -0.32
C LEU A 61 6.35 15.49 -0.08
N PHE A 62 6.75 14.63 -1.00
CA PHE A 62 8.08 14.06 -1.02
C PHE A 62 9.09 15.13 -1.42
N THR A 63 10.22 15.19 -0.71
CA THR A 63 11.28 16.20 -0.90
C THR A 63 12.63 15.50 -1.05
N GLY A 64 13.64 16.27 -1.46
CA GLY A 64 15.01 15.76 -1.60
C GLY A 64 15.13 14.74 -2.73
N ALA A 65 15.66 13.56 -2.42
CA ALA A 65 15.84 12.47 -3.37
C ALA A 65 14.71 11.42 -3.28
N VAL A 66 14.03 11.17 -4.40
CA VAL A 66 12.87 10.27 -4.47
C VAL A 66 13.02 9.23 -5.57
N GLU A 67 12.58 8.00 -5.32
CA GLU A 67 12.44 6.95 -6.32
C GLU A 67 10.97 6.88 -6.76
N VAL A 68 10.74 6.69 -8.05
CA VAL A 68 9.43 6.44 -8.64
C VAL A 68 9.46 5.13 -9.43
N ASP A 69 8.38 4.35 -9.36
CA ASP A 69 8.29 3.06 -10.03
C ASP A 69 6.84 2.64 -10.31
N GLU A 70 6.66 1.83 -11.35
CA GLU A 70 5.42 1.19 -11.75
C GLU A 70 5.44 -0.29 -11.42
N SER A 71 4.38 -0.78 -10.80
CA SER A 71 4.25 -2.19 -10.44
C SER A 71 2.93 -2.76 -10.93
N TYR A 72 2.97 -4.01 -11.41
CA TYR A 72 1.79 -4.70 -11.92
C TYR A 72 1.46 -5.91 -11.05
N PHE A 73 0.39 -5.81 -10.26
CA PHE A 73 -0.05 -6.88 -9.37
C PHE A 73 -1.20 -7.66 -9.99
N GLY A 74 -1.09 -8.98 -10.01
CA GLY A 74 -2.13 -9.86 -10.51
C GLY A 74 -1.57 -11.11 -11.16
N LYS A 75 -2.44 -12.10 -11.34
CA LYS A 75 -2.08 -13.31 -12.06
C LYS A 75 -2.29 -13.07 -13.55
N LYS A 76 -1.24 -13.28 -14.32
CA LYS A 76 -1.35 -13.41 -15.76
C LYS A 76 -2.28 -14.59 -16.09
N PRO A 77 -3.29 -14.43 -16.95
CA PRO A 77 -4.14 -15.53 -17.39
C PRO A 77 -3.29 -16.67 -17.99
N PHE A 78 -3.62 -17.90 -17.63
CA PHE A 78 -2.93 -19.09 -18.14
C PHE A 78 -3.01 -19.14 -19.67
N GLY A 79 -1.89 -19.43 -20.34
CA GLY A 79 -1.84 -19.61 -21.80
C GLY A 79 -1.50 -18.35 -22.62
N MET A 80 -1.46 -17.15 -22.03
CA MET A 80 -0.98 -15.97 -22.76
C MET A 80 0.56 -15.97 -22.87
N LYS A 81 1.11 -15.68 -24.04
CA LYS A 81 2.56 -15.47 -24.26
C LYS A 81 2.92 -13.98 -24.12
N GLY A 82 4.16 -13.66 -23.73
CA GLY A 82 4.64 -12.29 -23.49
C GLY A 82 4.67 -11.87 -22.01
N THR A 83 5.44 -10.84 -21.65
CA THR A 83 5.54 -10.29 -20.27
C THR A 83 4.35 -9.39 -19.88
N GLY A 84 3.45 -9.15 -20.84
CA GLY A 84 2.47 -8.06 -20.84
C GLY A 84 1.44 -8.05 -19.71
N MET A 85 1.09 -6.83 -19.38
CA MET A 85 0.17 -6.27 -18.39
C MET A 85 -1.25 -6.89 -18.32
N VAL A 86 -1.61 -7.77 -19.26
CA VAL A 86 -2.96 -8.32 -19.40
C VAL A 86 -3.41 -9.07 -18.14
N GLY A 87 -4.48 -8.58 -17.53
CA GLY A 87 -5.06 -9.15 -16.31
C GLY A 87 -4.34 -8.74 -15.02
N LYS A 88 -3.43 -7.77 -15.07
CA LYS A 88 -2.78 -7.18 -13.89
C LYS A 88 -3.36 -5.81 -13.59
N VAL A 89 -3.41 -5.48 -12.30
CA VAL A 89 -3.76 -4.15 -11.82
C VAL A 89 -2.47 -3.33 -11.74
N PRO A 90 -2.38 -2.18 -12.41
CA PRO A 90 -1.23 -1.28 -12.32
C PRO A 90 -1.25 -0.46 -11.03
N PHE A 91 -0.07 -0.20 -10.51
CA PHE A 91 0.19 0.62 -9.34
C PHE A 91 1.35 1.55 -9.65
N PHE A 92 1.32 2.73 -9.05
CA PHE A 92 2.41 3.68 -9.08
C PHE A 92 2.89 3.96 -7.65
N GLY A 93 4.20 3.88 -7.45
CA GLY A 93 4.84 4.06 -6.15
C GLY A 93 5.84 5.21 -6.15
N ILE A 94 5.90 5.93 -5.03
CA ILE A 94 6.91 6.94 -4.74
C ILE A 94 7.58 6.58 -3.41
N ARG A 95 8.91 6.56 -3.39
CA ARG A 95 9.71 6.28 -2.20
C ARG A 95 10.69 7.41 -1.91
N SER A 96 10.67 7.93 -0.70
CA SER A 96 11.73 8.83 -0.22
C SER A 96 12.99 8.02 0.04
N ARG A 97 14.12 8.42 -0.56
CA ARG A 97 15.41 7.78 -0.33
C ARG A 97 15.97 8.08 1.06
N GLU A 98 15.63 9.25 1.60
CA GLU A 98 16.12 9.73 2.90
C GLU A 98 15.37 9.08 4.07
N THR A 99 14.03 9.07 4.01
CA THR A 99 13.18 8.60 5.12
C THR A 99 12.76 7.14 4.97
N GLY A 100 12.85 6.58 3.77
CA GLY A 100 12.27 5.29 3.44
C GLY A 100 10.74 5.27 3.41
N LEU A 101 10.07 6.43 3.54
CA LEU A 101 8.63 6.54 3.37
C LEU A 101 8.23 6.10 1.97
N VAL A 102 7.18 5.30 1.87
CA VAL A 102 6.62 4.83 0.60
C VAL A 102 5.15 5.22 0.53
N TRP A 103 4.75 5.77 -0.60
CA TRP A 103 3.36 5.98 -0.97
C TRP A 103 3.06 5.23 -2.26
N VAL A 104 1.90 4.60 -2.32
CA VAL A 104 1.47 3.80 -3.48
C VAL A 104 0.02 4.11 -3.78
N THR A 105 -0.31 4.25 -5.05
CA THR A 105 -1.68 4.32 -5.54
C THR A 105 -1.95 3.23 -6.58
N THR A 106 -3.18 2.73 -6.61
CA THR A 106 -3.70 1.98 -7.76
C THR A 106 -3.90 2.92 -8.94
N MET A 107 -3.79 2.40 -10.16
CA MET A 107 -4.15 3.12 -11.37
C MET A 107 -5.30 2.40 -12.08
N ASP A 108 -6.30 3.15 -12.55
CA ASP A 108 -7.44 2.59 -13.29
C ASP A 108 -7.10 2.29 -14.75
N VAL A 109 -6.01 2.87 -15.22
CA VAL A 109 -5.50 2.75 -16.59
C VAL A 109 -4.02 2.39 -16.57
N GLU A 110 -3.54 1.93 -17.72
CA GLU A 110 -2.12 1.69 -17.96
C GLU A 110 -1.24 2.90 -17.60
N PRO A 111 -0.10 2.70 -16.93
CA PRO A 111 0.84 3.77 -16.65
C PRO A 111 1.39 4.36 -17.95
N ARG A 112 1.11 5.64 -18.14
CA ARG A 112 1.56 6.47 -19.26
C ARG A 112 1.93 7.86 -18.78
N GLN A 113 2.65 8.60 -19.61
CA GLN A 113 3.08 9.96 -19.30
C GLN A 113 1.94 10.84 -18.77
N GLU A 114 0.77 10.82 -19.43
CA GLU A 114 -0.39 11.65 -19.08
C GLU A 114 -1.00 11.29 -17.72
N THR A 115 -0.68 10.11 -17.19
CA THR A 115 -1.22 9.59 -15.92
C THR A 115 -0.20 9.70 -14.79
N ILE A 116 1.08 9.43 -15.05
CA ILE A 116 2.14 9.39 -14.04
C ILE A 116 2.64 10.81 -13.72
N ILE A 117 2.87 11.64 -14.74
CA ILE A 117 3.45 12.98 -14.55
C ILE A 117 2.59 13.85 -13.63
N PRO A 118 1.25 13.92 -13.77
CA PRO A 118 0.42 14.67 -12.83
C PRO A 118 0.47 14.13 -11.40
N ILE A 119 0.61 12.81 -11.21
CA ILE A 119 0.74 12.22 -9.87
C ILE A 119 2.04 12.68 -9.21
N ILE A 120 3.15 12.60 -9.95
CA ILE A 120 4.47 13.05 -9.47
C ILE A 120 4.43 14.53 -9.11
N GLN A 121 3.90 15.38 -9.98
CA GLN A 121 3.81 16.84 -9.74
C GLN A 121 2.97 17.19 -8.51
N ASN A 122 1.94 16.40 -8.20
CA ASN A 122 1.08 16.62 -7.03
C ASN A 122 1.68 16.05 -5.73
N MET A 123 2.62 15.11 -5.82
CA MET A 123 3.13 14.37 -4.65
C MET A 123 4.60 14.69 -4.34
N VAL A 124 5.34 15.25 -5.29
CA VAL A 124 6.77 15.54 -5.18
C VAL A 124 6.97 17.06 -5.27
N SER A 125 7.75 17.60 -4.33
CA SER A 125 8.06 19.04 -4.30
C SER A 125 8.92 19.46 -5.49
N PRO A 126 8.67 20.64 -6.09
CA PRO A 126 9.55 21.20 -7.10
C PRO A 126 11.00 21.28 -6.61
N GLY A 127 11.94 20.88 -7.47
CA GLY A 127 13.37 20.84 -7.14
C GLY A 127 13.86 19.54 -6.48
N ALA A 128 12.97 18.58 -6.20
CA ALA A 128 13.38 17.24 -5.81
C ALA A 128 14.08 16.51 -6.97
N THR A 129 15.02 15.62 -6.62
CA THR A 129 15.70 14.74 -7.60
C THR A 129 14.94 13.43 -7.71
N ILE A 130 14.48 13.10 -8.92
CA ILE A 130 13.70 11.88 -9.19
C ILE A 130 14.62 10.81 -9.79
N TYR A 131 14.55 9.60 -9.24
CA TYR A 131 15.21 8.40 -9.72
C TYR A 131 14.15 7.43 -10.26
N SER A 132 14.31 6.99 -11.51
CA SER A 132 13.45 5.96 -12.13
C SER A 132 14.30 4.95 -12.90
N ASP A 133 13.66 3.87 -13.35
CA ASP A 133 14.27 2.84 -14.19
C ASP A 133 14.40 3.23 -15.67
N GLY A 134 13.98 4.44 -16.03
CA GLY A 134 13.99 4.95 -17.40
C GLY A 134 12.80 4.51 -18.26
N PHE A 135 11.70 4.03 -17.65
CA PHE A 135 10.45 3.81 -18.39
C PHE A 135 10.02 5.07 -19.16
N GLY A 136 9.59 4.88 -20.42
CA GLY A 136 9.35 5.99 -21.34
C GLY A 136 8.31 7.02 -20.88
N ALA A 137 7.42 6.65 -19.95
CA ALA A 137 6.46 7.59 -19.37
C ALA A 137 7.11 8.71 -18.55
N TYR A 138 8.35 8.52 -18.10
CA TYR A 138 9.11 9.50 -17.32
C TYR A 138 9.86 10.53 -18.17
N ALA A 139 9.86 10.40 -19.50
CA ALA A 139 10.67 11.23 -20.39
C ALA A 139 10.51 12.77 -20.22
N PRO A 140 9.37 13.32 -19.78
CA PRO A 140 9.25 14.77 -19.55
C PRO A 140 9.75 15.29 -18.20
N LEU A 141 10.23 14.43 -17.29
CA LEU A 141 10.72 14.83 -15.97
C LEU A 141 12.13 15.43 -15.99
#